data_AF-A0A6N8ACL9-F1
#
_entry.id   AF-A0A6N8ACL9-F1
#
_cell.length_a   1.000
_cell.length_b   1.000
_cell.length_c   1.000
_cell.angle_alpha   90.00
_cell.angle_beta   90.00
_cell.angle_gamma   90.00
#
_symmetry.space_group_name_H-M   'P 1'
#
loop_
_entity.id
_entity.type
_entity.pdbx_description
1 polymer ?
#
loop_
_entity_poly.entity_id
_entity_poly.type
_entity_poly.pdbx_seq_one_letter_code
_entity_poly.pdbx_strand_id
1 'polypeptide(L)' 'MKELLRSTDPTILAFASALLEGEDIDCFQMDVNMSILEGGIGIFPRRLMVRADDLDRAERVMRDNEIPLGR' A
#
# COMPACT_ATOMS: atom_id res chain seq x y z
N MET A 1 7.59 -1.75 11.23
CA MET A 1 6.87 -1.50 9.97
C MET A 1 7.79 -1.77 8.80
N LYS A 2 7.30 -2.40 7.72
CA LYS A 2 8.02 -2.64 6.46
C LYS A 2 7.16 -2.20 5.28
N GLU A 3 7.81 -1.76 4.20
CA GLU A 3 7.17 -1.38 2.95
C GLU A 3 6.65 -2.65 2.25
N LEU A 4 5.38 -2.64 1.87
CA LEU A 4 4.73 -3.71 1.11
C LEU A 4 4.56 -3.31 -0.36
N LEU A 5 3.95 -2.14 -0.58
CA LEU A 5 3.57 -1.65 -1.90
C LEU A 5 3.97 -0.19 -2.05
N ARG A 6 4.48 0.17 -3.22
CA ARG A 6 4.72 1.56 -3.61
C ARG A 6 3.99 1.88 -4.91
N SER A 7 3.17 2.93 -4.91
CA SER A 7 2.40 3.31 -6.10
C SER A 7 2.02 4.79 -6.11
N THR A 8 1.91 5.38 -7.28
CA THR A 8 1.26 6.69 -7.50
C THR A 8 -0.25 6.56 -7.62
N ASP A 9 -0.76 5.38 -8.02
CA ASP A 9 -2.18 5.12 -8.27
C ASP A 9 -2.96 4.99 -6.94
N PRO A 10 -3.87 5.95 -6.62
CA PRO A 10 -4.70 5.88 -5.42
C PRO A 10 -5.64 4.66 -5.40
N THR A 11 -6.07 4.18 -6.57
CA THR A 11 -7.01 3.06 -6.69
C THR A 11 -6.34 1.77 -6.21
N ILE A 12 -5.10 1.53 -6.66
CA ILE A 12 -4.33 0.34 -6.24
C ILE A 12 -4.07 0.39 -4.74
N LEU A 13 -3.72 1.55 -4.19
CA LEU A 13 -3.47 1.71 -2.74
C LEU A 13 -4.75 1.46 -1.91
N ALA A 14 -5.88 2.00 -2.35
CA ALA A 14 -7.16 1.78 -1.66
C ALA A 14 -7.61 0.32 -1.73
N PHE A 15 -7.45 -0.32 -2.90
CA PHE A 15 -7.77 -1.73 -3.09
C PHE A 15 -6.89 -2.64 -2.25
N ALA A 16 -5.57 -2.41 -2.27
CA ALA A 16 -4.62 -3.15 -1.44
C ALA A 16 -4.91 -3.00 0.06
N SER A 17 -5.23 -1.78 0.53
CA SER A 17 -5.62 -1.55 1.92
C SER A 17 -6.88 -2.33 2.31
N ALA A 18 -7.93 -2.30 1.48
CA ALA A 18 -9.17 -3.01 1.75
C ALA A 18 -9.00 -4.54 1.77
N LEU A 19 -8.16 -5.09 0.89
CA LEU A 19 -7.83 -6.52 0.89
C LEU A 19 -7.11 -6.95 2.17
N LEU A 20 -6.11 -6.18 2.61
CA LEU A 20 -5.39 -6.48 3.84
C LEU A 20 -6.29 -6.38 5.07
N GLU A 21 -7.19 -5.38 5.11
CA GLU A 21 -8.15 -5.23 6.20
C GLU A 21 -9.13 -6.41 6.25
N GLY A 22 -9.60 -6.91 5.10
CA GLY A 22 -10.42 -8.12 5.02
C GLY A 22 -9.72 -9.39 5.50
N GLU A 23 -8.39 -9.40 5.48
CA GLU A 23 -7.54 -10.48 5.98
C GLU A 23 -7.07 -10.25 7.44
N ASP A 24 -7.57 -9.23 8.14
CA ASP A 24 -7.12 -8.89 9.50
C ASP A 24 -5.61 -8.54 9.54
N ILE A 25 -5.11 -7.84 8.51
CA ILE A 25 -3.73 -7.35 8.41
C ILE A 25 -3.72 -5.83 8.52
N ASP A 26 -3.17 -5.32 9.62
CA ASP A 26 -2.96 -3.89 9.82
C ASP A 26 -2.05 -3.31 8.73
N CYS A 27 -2.54 -2.28 8.03
CA CYS A 27 -1.75 -1.53 7.04
C CYS A 27 -1.83 -0.01 7.25
N PHE A 28 -0.80 0.70 6.82
CA PHE A 28 -0.67 2.14 6.97
C PHE A 28 -0.10 2.77 5.71
N GLN A 29 -0.76 3.81 5.18
CA GLN A 29 -0.24 4.57 4.05
C GLN A 29 0.70 5.69 4.53
N MET A 30 1.95 5.64 4.06
CA MET A 30 2.96 6.69 4.25
C MET A 30 3.01 7.62 3.04
N ASP A 31 3.47 8.86 3.26
CA ASP A 31 3.62 9.91 2.25
C ASP A 31 2.30 10.51 1.73
N VAL A 32 1.17 10.26 2.43
CA VAL A 32 -0.16 10.81 2.09
C VAL A 32 -0.15 12.35 2.04
N ASN A 33 0.55 13.00 2.97
CA ASN A 33 0.61 14.46 3.04
C ASN A 33 1.35 15.10 1.85
N MET A 34 2.28 14.37 1.22
CA MET A 34 2.99 14.88 0.03
C MET A 34 2.02 15.09 -1.13
N SER A 35 1.00 14.24 -1.25
CA SER A 35 -0.03 14.33 -2.29
C SER A 35 -0.91 15.59 -2.15
N ILE A 36 -1.06 16.12 -0.93
CA ILE A 36 -1.82 17.36 -0.66
C ILE A 36 -1.00 18.58 -1.08
N LEU A 37 0.32 18.56 -0.84
CA LEU A 37 1.22 19.64 -1.23
C LEU A 37 1.30 19.80 -2.76
N GLU A 38 1.12 18.72 -3.52
CA GLU A 38 1.01 18.77 -4.97
C GLU A 38 -0.37 19.22 -5.48
N GLY A 39 -1.36 19.42 -4.62
CA GLY A 39 -2.74 19.68 -5.08
C GLY A 39 -3.44 18.45 -5.67
N GLY A 40 -3.05 17.24 -5.25
CA GLY A 40 -3.73 16.00 -5.63
C GLY A 40 -3.31 15.39 -6.98
N ILE A 41 -2.23 15.89 -7.60
CA ILE A 41 -1.75 15.42 -8.91
C ILE A 41 -1.21 13.98 -8.84
N GLY A 42 -0.72 13.56 -7.66
CA GLY A 42 -0.32 12.17 -7.41
C GLY A 42 0.97 11.74 -8.10
N ILE A 43 1.91 12.68 -8.33
CA ILE A 43 3.15 12.42 -9.06
C ILE A 43 4.14 11.67 -8.15
N PHE A 44 4.12 11.95 -6.85
CA PHE A 44 4.92 11.22 -5.88
C PHE A 44 4.27 9.89 -5.47
N PRO A 45 5.02 8.78 -5.51
CA PRO A 45 4.52 7.50 -5.05
C PRO A 45 4.30 7.53 -3.54
N ARG A 46 3.19 6.94 -3.11
CA ARG A 46 2.88 6.65 -1.72
C ARG A 46 3.26 5.21 -1.41
N ARG A 47 3.55 4.95 -0.14
CA ARG A 47 3.94 3.62 0.34
C ARG A 47 2.88 3.05 1.25
N LEU A 48 2.47 1.82 0.98
CA LEU A 48 1.67 1.02 1.91
C LEU A 48 2.62 0.20 2.78
N MET A 49 2.49 0.37 4.08
CA MET A 49 3.34 -0.22 5.10
C MET A 49 2.54 -1.24 5.91
N VAL A 50 3.18 -2.33 6.32
CA VAL A 50 2.60 -3.35 7.21
C VAL A 50 3.54 -3.60 8.39
N ARG A 51 3.08 -4.34 9.41
CA ARG A 51 3.97 -4.82 10.47
C ARG A 51 5.02 -5.77 9.88
N ALA A 52 6.19 -5.84 10.51
CA ALA A 52 7.27 -6.67 9.98
C ALA A 52 6.90 -8.16 9.98
N ASP A 53 6.14 -8.58 10.99
CA ASP A 53 5.68 -9.96 11.18
C ASP A 53 4.58 -10.36 10.17
N ASP A 54 3.84 -9.38 9.64
CA ASP A 54 2.78 -9.61 8.66
C ASP A 54 3.25 -9.51 7.21
N LEU A 55 4.51 -9.11 6.96
CA LEU A 55 5.00 -8.83 5.61
C LEU A 55 4.85 -10.02 4.67
N ASP A 56 5.28 -11.21 5.08
CA ASP A 56 5.20 -12.42 4.25
C ASP A 56 3.75 -12.80 3.91
N ARG A 57 2.83 -12.58 4.86
CA ARG A 57 1.40 -12.84 4.66
C ARG A 57 0.81 -11.81 3.71
N ALA A 58 1.12 -10.54 3.91
CA ALA A 58 0.66 -9.44 3.07
C ALA A 58 1.17 -9.57 1.62
N GLU A 59 2.43 -9.99 1.41
CA GLU A 59 2.98 -10.23 0.07
C GLU A 59 2.26 -11.37 -0.67
N ARG A 60 1.79 -12.40 0.06
CA ARG A 60 0.95 -13.47 -0.51
C ARG A 60 -0.40 -12.93 -0.95
N VAL A 61 -1.08 -12.17 -0.09
CA VAL A 61 -2.36 -11.52 -0.43
C VAL A 61 -2.23 -10.68 -1.70
N MET A 62 -1.16 -9.89 -1.82
CA MET A 62 -0.90 -9.09 -3.03
C MET A 62 -0.72 -9.98 -4.26
N ARG A 63 0.07 -11.06 -4.17
CA ARG A 63 0.32 -11.99 -5.28
C ARG A 63 -0.95 -12.72 -5.72
N ASP A 64 -1.74 -13.19 -4.77
CA ASP A 64 -2.97 -13.94 -5.03
C ASP A 64 -4.05 -13.08 -5.71
N ASN A 65 -3.95 -11.76 -5.56
CA ASN A 65 -4.83 -10.77 -6.22
C ASN A 65 -4.14 -10.02 -7.37
N GLU A 66 -3.00 -10.52 -7.85
CA GLU A 66 -2.26 -9.97 -9.00
C GLU A 66 -1.84 -8.50 -8.85
N ILE A 67 -1.61 -8.04 -7.60
CA ILE A 67 -1.17 -6.68 -7.30
C ILE A 67 0.36 -6.60 -7.34
N PRO A 68 0.96 -5.80 -8.25
CA PRO A 68 2.40 -5.61 -8.28
C PRO A 68 2.86 -4.75 -7.10
N LEU A 69 3.93 -5.15 -6.41
CA LEU A 69 4.43 -4.47 -5.21
C LEU A 69 5.14 -3.14 -5.49
N GLY A 70 5.43 -2.82 -6.76
CA GLY A 70 6.04 -1.53 -7.13
C GLY A 70 7.47 -1.32 -6.61
N ARG A 71 8.19 -2.42 -6.41
CA ARG A 71 9.62 -2.47 -6.08
C ARG A 71 10.45 -2.94 -7.27
#